data_AF-A0A373TDN7-F1
#
_entry.id   AF-A0A373TDN7-F1
#
_cell.length_a   1.000
_cell.length_b   1.000
_cell.length_c   1.000
_cell.angle_alpha   90.00
_cell.angle_beta   90.00
_cell.angle_gamma   90.00
#
_symmetry.space_group_name_H-M   'P 1'
#
loop_
_entity.id
_entity.type
_entity.pdbx_description
1 polymer ?
#
loop_
_entity_poly.entity_id
_entity_poly.type
_entity_poly.pdbx_seq_one_letter_code
_entity_poly.pdbx_strand_id
1 'polypeptide(L)'
;MTRREIRETVFKILFSLEFNDISEIREEAELELEHASLYDEDDNKMDAVAMTEEEKAYVIDRVEAVVAHITEIDETISGISQGWKLGRIGKAELAILRLAVYEIKFDEDIPVKVAINEAVELAKTYCDVEAKSFINALLAKLAD
;
A
#
# COMPACT_ATOMS: atom_id res chain seq x y z
N MET A 1 -13.80 2.30 -8.91
CA MET A 1 -12.36 2.03 -8.85
C MET A 1 -12.05 0.61 -9.29
N THR A 2 -11.01 0.42 -10.11
CA THR A 2 -10.42 -0.89 -10.38
C THR A 2 -9.68 -1.41 -9.14
N ARG A 3 -9.43 -2.71 -9.05
CA ARG A 3 -8.61 -3.28 -7.96
C ARG A 3 -7.21 -2.66 -7.87
N ARG A 4 -6.66 -2.22 -9.01
CA ARG A 4 -5.35 -1.56 -9.08
C ARG A 4 -5.41 -0.15 -8.51
N GLU A 5 -6.43 0.63 -8.86
CA GLU A 5 -6.67 1.96 -8.29
C GLU A 5 -6.87 1.88 -6.78
N ILE A 6 -7.68 0.93 -6.29
CA ILE A 6 -7.87 0.74 -4.84
C ILE A 6 -6.53 0.45 -4.14
N ARG A 7 -5.72 -0.46 -4.71
CA ARG A 7 -4.41 -0.80 -4.14
C ARG A 7 -3.48 0.42 -4.10
N GLU A 8 -3.48 1.22 -5.16
CA GLU A 8 -2.69 2.44 -5.24
C GLU A 8 -3.13 3.48 -4.21
N THR A 9 -4.43 3.69 -4.02
CA THR A 9 -4.96 4.56 -2.97
C THR A 9 -4.59 4.07 -1.57
N VAL A 10 -4.75 2.76 -1.29
CA VAL A 10 -4.31 2.16 -0.02
C VAL A 10 -2.82 2.38 0.19
N PHE A 11 -1.99 2.21 -0.84
CA PHE A 11 -0.55 2.49 -0.76
C PHE A 11 -0.27 3.95 -0.40
N LYS A 12 -0.94 4.93 -1.05
CA LYS A 12 -0.74 6.36 -0.76
C LYS A 12 -1.07 6.69 0.69
N ILE A 13 -2.17 6.16 1.21
CA ILE A 13 -2.56 6.31 2.61
C ILE A 13 -1.55 5.65 3.54
N LEU A 14 -1.09 4.42 3.25
CA LEU A 14 -0.06 3.75 4.04
C LEU A 14 1.30 4.48 3.99
N PHE A 15 1.62 5.16 2.90
CA PHE A 15 2.82 5.98 2.81
C PHE A 15 2.73 7.22 3.72
N SER A 16 1.53 7.80 3.89
CA SER A 16 1.31 8.92 4.81
C SER A 16 1.62 8.54 6.28
N LEU A 17 1.40 7.28 6.68
CA LEU A 17 1.76 6.76 8.01
C LEU A 17 3.24 6.88 8.34
N GLU A 18 4.10 6.99 7.33
CA GLU A 18 5.53 7.20 7.56
C GLU A 18 5.82 8.61 8.11
N PHE A 19 4.83 9.49 8.13
CA PHE A 19 4.94 10.88 8.57
C PHE A 19 3.94 11.23 9.68
N ASN A 20 2.89 10.44 9.86
CA ASN A 20 1.77 10.69 10.78
C ASN A 20 1.66 9.59 11.86
N ASP A 21 0.92 9.87 12.94
CA ASP A 21 0.64 8.87 13.97
C ASP A 21 -0.38 7.85 13.48
N ILE A 22 -0.18 6.58 13.81
CA ILE A 22 -1.09 5.50 13.41
C ILE A 22 -2.51 5.67 13.98
N SER A 23 -2.65 6.38 15.10
CA SER A 23 -3.94 6.69 15.71
C SER A 23 -4.79 7.67 14.91
N GLU A 24 -4.18 8.43 14.00
CA GLU A 24 -4.84 9.41 13.14
C GLU A 24 -5.16 8.84 11.74
N ILE A 25 -4.80 7.58 11.47
CA ILE A 25 -4.87 7.00 10.12
C ILE A 25 -6.25 7.00 9.49
N ARG A 26 -7.29 6.85 10.31
CA ARG A 26 -8.68 6.84 9.82
C ARG A 26 -9.09 8.22 9.33
N GLU A 27 -8.77 9.25 10.11
CA GLU A 27 -9.00 10.64 9.74
C GLU A 27 -8.18 11.02 8.51
N GLU A 28 -6.90 10.62 8.46
CA GLU A 28 -6.03 10.84 7.30
C GLU A 28 -6.57 10.14 6.04
N ALA A 29 -7.05 8.90 6.17
CA ALA A 29 -7.65 8.17 5.07
C ALA A 29 -8.93 8.87 4.57
N GLU A 30 -9.79 9.31 5.48
CA GLU A 30 -11.01 10.06 5.13
C GLU A 30 -10.68 11.37 4.40
N LEU A 31 -9.68 12.12 4.87
CA LEU A 31 -9.22 13.37 4.25
C LEU A 31 -8.58 13.14 2.87
N GLU A 32 -7.72 12.13 2.74
CA GLU A 32 -7.09 11.78 1.45
C GLU A 32 -8.14 11.38 0.41
N LEU A 33 -9.15 10.60 0.83
CA LEU A 33 -10.26 10.20 -0.05
C LEU A 33 -11.16 11.38 -0.43
N GLU A 34 -11.36 12.33 0.49
CA GLU A 34 -12.08 13.56 0.19
C GLU A 34 -11.29 14.43 -0.81
N HIS A 35 -9.98 14.61 -0.61
CA HIS A 35 -9.12 15.34 -1.55
C HIS A 35 -9.06 14.69 -2.93
N ALA A 36 -8.94 13.36 -3.00
CA ALA A 36 -8.96 12.62 -4.27
C ALA A 36 -10.30 12.77 -5.01
N SER A 37 -11.41 13.02 -4.28
CA SER A 37 -12.72 13.30 -4.89
C SER A 37 -12.87 14.75 -5.40
N LEU A 38 -12.01 15.66 -4.94
CA LEU A 38 -12.04 17.10 -5.25
C LEU A 38 -11.03 17.51 -6.32
N TYR A 39 -9.93 16.78 -6.46
CA TYR A 39 -8.83 17.07 -7.38
C TYR A 39 -8.52 15.86 -8.26
N ASP A 40 -8.88 15.97 -9.53
CA ASP A 40 -8.29 15.15 -10.59
C ASP A 40 -7.01 15.88 -11.05
N GLU A 41 -5.85 15.23 -10.97
CA GLU A 41 -4.56 15.86 -11.33
C GLU A 41 -4.51 16.26 -12.82
N ASP A 42 -5.36 15.65 -13.64
CA ASP A 42 -5.68 16.09 -15.00
C ASP A 42 -6.94 16.96 -14.96
N ASP A 43 -6.86 18.18 -15.49
CA ASP A 43 -7.90 19.23 -15.54
C ASP A 43 -9.17 18.83 -16.34
N ASN A 44 -9.46 17.54 -16.50
CA ASN A 44 -10.53 16.96 -17.30
C ASN A 44 -11.77 16.61 -16.45
N LYS A 45 -12.42 17.66 -15.95
CA LYS A 45 -13.61 17.66 -15.06
C LYS A 45 -14.86 16.91 -15.51
N MET A 46 -14.86 16.17 -16.63
CA MET A 46 -16.12 15.70 -17.24
C MET A 46 -16.43 14.21 -17.07
N ASP A 47 -15.49 13.39 -16.57
CA ASP A 47 -15.71 11.94 -16.36
C ASP A 47 -15.24 11.41 -14.98
N ALA A 48 -14.83 12.27 -14.06
CA ALA A 48 -14.47 11.86 -12.70
C ALA A 48 -15.73 11.37 -11.96
N VAL A 49 -15.97 10.06 -11.98
CA VAL A 49 -16.98 9.43 -11.13
C VAL A 49 -16.47 9.58 -9.71
N ALA A 50 -17.11 10.46 -8.93
CA ALA A 50 -16.85 10.59 -7.51
C ALA A 50 -16.92 9.20 -6.85
N MET A 51 -15.91 8.87 -6.05
CA MET A 51 -15.89 7.61 -5.30
C MET A 51 -17.18 7.45 -4.51
N THR A 52 -17.81 6.28 -4.65
CA THR A 52 -18.98 5.92 -3.84
C THR A 52 -18.57 5.81 -2.37
N GLU A 53 -19.53 6.03 -1.48
CA GLU A 53 -19.30 5.83 -0.04
C GLU A 53 -18.91 4.37 0.28
N GLU A 54 -19.38 3.41 -0.52
CA GLU A 54 -19.00 2.00 -0.43
C GLU A 54 -17.53 1.77 -0.80
N GLU A 55 -17.03 2.43 -1.86
CA GLU A 55 -15.62 2.35 -2.24
C GLU A 55 -14.71 3.02 -1.22
N LYS A 56 -15.13 4.16 -0.65
CA LYS A 56 -14.40 4.83 0.44
C LYS A 56 -14.29 3.93 1.65
N ALA A 57 -15.42 3.37 2.10
CA ALA A 57 -15.45 2.44 3.22
C ALA A 57 -14.54 1.23 2.96
N TYR A 58 -14.58 0.66 1.75
CA TYR A 58 -13.71 -0.45 1.39
C TYR A 58 -12.21 -0.10 1.46
N VAL A 59 -11.81 1.09 0.99
CA VAL A 59 -10.41 1.54 1.11
C VAL A 59 -10.01 1.70 2.57
N ILE A 60 -10.84 2.36 3.38
CA ILE A 60 -10.60 2.58 4.82
C ILE A 60 -10.46 1.23 5.53
N ASP A 61 -11.39 0.32 5.33
CA ASP A 61 -11.36 -1.02 5.94
C ASP A 61 -10.07 -1.77 5.59
N ARG A 62 -9.59 -1.66 4.33
CA ARG A 62 -8.31 -2.26 3.92
C ARG A 62 -7.11 -1.61 4.62
N VAL A 63 -7.09 -0.29 4.74
CA VAL A 63 -6.01 0.42 5.46
C VAL A 63 -6.00 0.00 6.93
N GLU A 64 -7.16 -0.01 7.59
CA GLU A 64 -7.30 -0.43 8.97
C GLU A 64 -6.87 -1.88 9.18
N ALA A 65 -7.19 -2.78 8.25
CA ALA A 65 -6.75 -4.17 8.30
C ALA A 65 -5.22 -4.31 8.18
N VAL A 66 -4.56 -3.55 7.31
CA VAL A 66 -3.09 -3.51 7.23
C VAL A 66 -2.50 -2.99 8.54
N VAL A 67 -3.06 -1.89 9.08
CA VAL A 67 -2.62 -1.27 10.34
C VAL A 67 -2.77 -2.22 11.52
N ALA A 68 -3.87 -2.97 11.59
CA ALA A 68 -4.11 -3.95 12.65
C ALA A 68 -3.02 -5.04 12.73
N HIS A 69 -2.39 -5.36 11.60
CA HIS A 69 -1.31 -6.35 11.50
C HIS A 69 0.09 -5.73 11.35
N ILE A 70 0.25 -4.41 11.52
CA ILE A 70 1.49 -3.71 11.16
C ILE A 70 2.72 -4.27 11.88
N THR A 71 2.59 -4.67 13.14
CA THR A 71 3.70 -5.26 13.91
C THR A 71 4.14 -6.60 13.33
N GLU A 72 3.21 -7.50 13.01
CA GLU A 72 3.51 -8.81 12.41
C GLU A 72 4.05 -8.68 10.98
N ILE A 73 3.54 -7.69 10.24
CA ILE A 73 4.01 -7.34 8.90
C ILE A 73 5.47 -6.86 8.98
N ASP A 74 5.77 -5.91 9.87
CA ASP A 74 7.12 -5.37 10.05
C ASP A 74 8.12 -6.44 10.52
N GLU A 75 7.70 -7.32 11.43
CA GLU A 75 8.50 -8.49 11.84
C GLU A 75 8.78 -9.43 10.67
N THR A 76 7.78 -9.69 9.82
CA THR A 76 7.95 -10.49 8.62
C THR A 76 8.94 -9.84 7.66
N ILE A 77 8.80 -8.54 7.37
CA ILE A 77 9.71 -7.78 6.51
C ILE A 77 11.13 -7.83 7.08
N SER A 78 11.28 -7.61 8.38
CA SER A 78 12.58 -7.67 9.05
C SER A 78 13.21 -9.08 8.99
N GLY A 79 12.41 -10.14 9.02
CA GLY A 79 12.88 -11.52 8.87
C GLY A 79 13.42 -11.80 7.47
N ILE A 80 12.73 -11.33 6.43
CA ILE A 80 13.13 -11.56 5.04
C ILE A 80 14.19 -10.58 4.53
N SER A 81 14.39 -9.44 5.20
CA SER A 81 15.37 -8.40 4.83
C SER A 81 16.83 -8.73 5.17
N GLN A 82 17.11 -9.93 5.72
CA GLN A 82 18.47 -10.40 6.05
C GLN A 82 19.28 -9.40 6.91
N GLY A 83 18.63 -8.80 7.91
CA GLY A 83 19.28 -7.90 8.86
C GLY A 83 19.34 -6.44 8.43
N TRP A 84 18.69 -6.06 7.32
CA TRP A 84 18.39 -4.66 7.05
C TRP A 84 17.34 -4.15 8.04
N LYS A 85 17.72 -3.11 8.80
CA LYS A 85 16.78 -2.39 9.66
C LYS A 85 15.70 -1.74 8.79
N LEU A 86 14.44 -1.85 9.18
CA LEU A 86 13.32 -1.24 8.46
C LEU A 86 13.53 0.26 8.23
N GLY A 87 14.07 0.99 9.21
CA GLY A 87 14.38 2.42 9.06
C GLY A 87 15.48 2.78 8.06
N ARG A 88 16.07 1.81 7.34
CA ARG A 88 16.96 2.05 6.19
C ARG A 88 16.29 1.77 4.85
N ILE A 89 15.11 1.17 4.86
CA ILE A 89 14.26 1.01 3.67
C ILE A 89 13.59 2.36 3.42
N GLY A 90 13.54 2.81 2.17
CA GLY A 90 12.84 4.02 1.80
C GLY A 90 11.36 3.92 2.16
N LYS A 91 10.76 5.05 2.53
CA LYS A 91 9.37 5.11 3.02
C LYS A 91 8.36 4.54 2.02
N ALA A 92 8.51 4.84 0.74
CA ALA A 92 7.66 4.31 -0.33
C ALA A 92 7.83 2.79 -0.47
N GLU A 93 9.06 2.30 -0.43
CA GLU A 93 9.38 0.87 -0.51
C GLU A 93 8.81 0.11 0.69
N LEU A 94 8.91 0.70 1.89
CA LEU A 94 8.36 0.13 3.12
C LEU A 94 6.84 0.06 3.07
N ALA A 95 6.16 1.12 2.64
CA ALA A 95 4.70 1.13 2.47
C ALA A 95 4.24 0.07 1.44
N ILE A 96 4.95 -0.07 0.31
CA ILE A 96 4.67 -1.12 -0.68
C ILE A 96 4.88 -2.51 -0.09
N LEU A 97 5.98 -2.73 0.63
CA LEU A 97 6.26 -4.02 1.27
C LEU A 97 5.19 -4.36 2.32
N ARG A 98 4.76 -3.38 3.12
CA ARG A 98 3.72 -3.57 4.14
C ARG A 98 2.39 -4.02 3.52
N LEU A 99 1.96 -3.34 2.47
CA LEU A 99 0.77 -3.72 1.73
C LEU A 99 0.90 -5.11 1.11
N ALA A 100 2.02 -5.39 0.44
CA ALA A 100 2.24 -6.68 -0.20
C ALA A 100 2.29 -7.85 0.79
N VAL A 101 2.97 -7.67 1.93
CA VAL A 101 3.03 -8.69 2.99
C VAL A 101 1.67 -8.89 3.63
N TYR A 102 0.90 -7.82 3.82
CA TYR A 102 -0.49 -7.94 4.25
C TYR A 102 -1.28 -8.85 3.30
N GLU A 103 -1.25 -8.52 1.99
CA GLU A 103 -1.96 -9.28 0.97
C GLU A 103 -1.52 -10.74 0.89
N ILE A 104 -0.23 -11.02 1.07
CA ILE A 104 0.31 -12.39 1.01
C ILE A 104 -0.12 -13.23 2.21
N LYS A 105 -0.20 -12.64 3.41
CA LYS A 105 -0.34 -13.40 4.67
C LYS A 105 -1.74 -13.40 5.25
N PHE A 106 -2.55 -12.38 4.95
CA PHE A 106 -3.83 -12.14 5.63
C PHE A 106 -5.01 -12.00 4.65
N ASP A 107 -4.77 -11.83 3.35
CA ASP A 107 -5.81 -11.64 2.34
C ASP A 107 -5.91 -12.87 1.43
N GLU A 108 -6.69 -13.88 1.84
CA GLU A 108 -6.84 -15.17 1.11
C GLU A 108 -7.42 -15.00 -0.30
N ASP A 109 -8.07 -13.87 -0.59
CA ASP A 109 -8.66 -13.57 -1.89
C ASP A 109 -7.62 -13.09 -2.93
N ILE A 110 -6.39 -12.77 -2.49
CA ILE A 110 -5.32 -12.27 -3.34
C ILE A 110 -4.23 -13.32 -3.50
N PRO A 111 -4.07 -13.92 -4.70
CA PRO A 111 -2.99 -14.87 -4.92
C PRO A 111 -1.62 -14.22 -4.69
N VAL A 112 -0.72 -14.94 -4.02
CA VAL A 112 0.66 -14.48 -3.70
C VAL A 112 1.37 -13.86 -4.91
N LYS A 113 1.29 -14.51 -6.08
CA LYS A 113 1.92 -13.99 -7.31
C LYS A 113 1.33 -12.67 -7.78
N VAL A 114 0.04 -12.43 -7.55
CA VAL A 114 -0.62 -11.16 -7.89
C VAL A 114 -0.14 -10.07 -6.94
N ALA A 115 -0.13 -10.32 -5.63
CA ALA A 115 0.40 -9.36 -4.64
C ALA A 115 1.85 -8.93 -4.97
N ILE A 116 2.72 -9.90 -5.29
CA ILE A 116 4.12 -9.62 -5.68
C ILE A 116 4.19 -8.77 -6.96
N ASN A 117 3.44 -9.15 -8.00
CA ASN A 117 3.45 -8.40 -9.26
C ASN A 117 2.96 -6.97 -9.06
N GLU A 118 1.87 -6.77 -8.31
CA GLU A 118 1.31 -5.45 -8.06
C GLU A 118 2.24 -4.57 -7.20
N ALA A 119 2.93 -5.16 -6.23
CA ALA A 119 3.98 -4.46 -5.46
C ALA A 119 5.13 -3.98 -6.37
N VAL A 120 5.54 -4.82 -7.33
CA VAL A 120 6.55 -4.45 -8.34
C VAL A 120 6.05 -3.34 -9.26
N GLU A 121 4.77 -3.33 -9.61
CA GLU A 121 4.19 -2.26 -10.42
C GLU A 121 4.17 -0.93 -9.66
N LEU A 122 3.77 -0.91 -8.38
CA LEU A 122 3.85 0.28 -7.54
C LEU A 122 5.29 0.80 -7.43
N ALA A 123 6.27 -0.10 -7.25
CA ALA A 123 7.67 0.28 -7.14
C ALA A 123 8.20 0.98 -8.41
N LYS A 124 7.71 0.61 -9.60
CA LYS A 124 8.10 1.28 -10.85
C LYS A 124 7.58 2.71 -10.93
N THR A 125 6.43 2.98 -10.32
CA THR A 125 5.78 4.30 -10.34
C THR A 125 6.36 5.22 -9.27
N TYR A 126 6.61 4.69 -8.07
CA TYR A 126 6.84 5.48 -6.86
C TYR A 126 8.25 5.40 -6.28
N CYS A 127 9.12 4.53 -6.80
CA CYS A 127 10.46 4.31 -6.25
C CYS A 127 11.54 4.40 -7.33
N ASP A 128 12.81 4.39 -6.88
CA ASP A 128 13.97 4.37 -7.77
C ASP A 128 14.09 3.05 -8.55
N VAL A 129 14.91 3.05 -9.60
CA VAL A 129 15.03 1.94 -10.56
C VAL A 129 15.43 0.62 -9.88
N GLU A 130 16.23 0.69 -8.83
CA GLU A 130 16.72 -0.45 -8.06
C GLU A 130 15.61 -1.09 -7.20
N ALA A 131 14.61 -0.30 -6.77
CA ALA A 131 13.58 -0.71 -5.80
C ALA A 131 12.74 -1.88 -6.29
N LYS A 132 12.39 -1.91 -7.57
CA LYS A 132 11.68 -3.03 -8.21
C LYS A 132 12.38 -4.36 -7.94
N SER A 133 13.69 -4.40 -8.18
CA SER A 133 14.47 -5.64 -8.04
C SER A 133 14.56 -6.08 -6.59
N PHE A 134 14.71 -5.11 -5.70
CA PHE A 134 14.78 -5.31 -4.25
C PHE A 134 13.47 -5.86 -3.68
N ILE A 135 12.34 -5.20 -3.96
CA ILE A 135 11.01 -5.61 -3.50
C ILE A 135 10.67 -7.01 -4.01
N ASN A 136 10.88 -7.27 -5.31
CA ASN A 136 10.64 -8.59 -5.88
C ASN A 136 11.49 -9.69 -5.20
N ALA A 137 12.77 -9.41 -4.95
CA ALA A 137 13.67 -10.38 -4.31
C ALA A 137 13.32 -10.66 -2.84
N LEU A 138 12.80 -9.66 -2.12
CA LEU A 138 12.31 -9.87 -0.75
C LEU A 138 11.03 -10.68 -0.74
N LEU A 139 10.02 -10.26 -1.50
CA LEU A 139 8.70 -10.91 -1.48
C LEU A 139 8.74 -12.33 -2.07
N ALA A 140 9.66 -12.63 -2.99
CA ALA A 140 9.87 -13.99 -3.49
C ALA A 140 10.22 -15.00 -2.38
N LYS A 141 10.75 -14.54 -1.23
CA LYS A 141 11.03 -15.40 -0.06
C LYS A 141 9.77 -15.82 0.69
N LEU A 142 8.62 -15.22 0.36
CA LEU A 142 7.30 -15.57 0.91
C LEU A 142 6.47 -16.39 -0.09
N ALA A 143 6.99 -16.60 -1.31
CA ALA A 143 6.34 -17.39 -2.34
C ALA A 143 6.78 -18.86 -2.24
N ASP A 144 6.44 -19.52 -1.13
CA ASP A 144 6.54 -20.98 -0.96
C ASP A 144 5.17 -21.65 -1.19
#